data_AF-A0A7S2KFX0-F1
#
_entry.id   AF-A0A7S2KFX0-F1
#
_cell.length_a   1.000
_cell.length_b   1.000
_cell.length_c   1.000
_cell.angle_alpha   90.00
_cell.angle_beta   90.00
_cell.angle_gamma   90.00
#
_symmetry.space_group_name_H-M   'P 1'
#
loop_
_entity.id
_entity.type
_entity.pdbx_description
1 polymer ?
#
loop_
_entity_poly.entity_id
_entity_poly.type
_entity_poly.pdbx_seq_one_letter_code
_entity_poly.pdbx_strand_id
1 'polypeptide(L)'
;SSAARSLIFSRNGGIVASRFAQRENLLTAAITSNKQCYLSTNTSTTTTPPPPPPPQQQQRPNAHAPTAVTADMAISITKILKQYITNGLTHKRLLEISQQGEVDIVFRWQSMMESFLSTQAHILAGFGYDASEAGIGLYGAQMGHLMQSGDLTSAEVEDIQASTRDAWCTVLQKAFNISEEEFQNSNVVDMDIVKARDMMHLVSSRIQAPEVLEKMASIKDMEALPEKHTALQKILVHDVYLGGTPSLLQQCGFETSEKGYVLMQCTLSKHQNDPLIAQYVGGAMMRAMEAAGIPTPGSAPPK
;
A
#
# COMPACT_ATOMS: atom_id res chain seq x y z
N SER A 1 45.67 5.91 -27.24
CA SER A 1 45.64 4.43 -27.21
C SER A 1 45.28 4.01 -25.79
N SER A 2 44.11 3.36 -25.62
CA SER A 2 43.53 2.77 -24.38
C SER A 2 43.42 3.72 -23.18
N ALA A 3 42.29 4.34 -22.80
CA ALA A 3 40.86 3.98 -22.84
C ALA A 3 40.51 2.64 -22.17
N ALA A 4 39.76 2.79 -21.07
CA ALA A 4 38.87 1.85 -20.41
C ALA A 4 39.48 0.73 -19.53
N ARG A 5 39.49 0.97 -18.21
CA ARG A 5 39.11 0.02 -17.14
C ARG A 5 39.35 0.63 -15.76
N SER A 6 38.38 1.39 -15.26
CA SER A 6 38.09 1.58 -13.82
C SER A 6 36.93 2.56 -13.70
N LEU A 7 35.69 2.07 -13.82
CA LEU A 7 34.44 2.77 -13.44
C LEU A 7 33.23 1.88 -13.76
N ILE A 8 33.18 0.68 -13.17
CA ILE A 8 31.95 -0.12 -13.10
C ILE A 8 31.95 -0.84 -11.76
N PHE A 9 31.64 -0.13 -10.68
CA PHE A 9 31.06 -0.72 -9.48
C PHE A 9 30.41 0.43 -8.69
N SER A 10 29.18 0.20 -8.23
CA SER A 10 28.33 1.13 -7.47
C SER A 10 27.44 2.07 -8.29
N ARG A 11 26.40 1.51 -8.94
CA ARG A 11 25.20 2.28 -9.33
C ARG A 11 23.87 1.51 -9.31
N ASN A 12 23.84 0.27 -8.80
CA ASN A 12 22.64 -0.59 -8.85
C ASN A 12 22.02 -0.94 -7.48
N GLY A 13 22.36 -0.22 -6.40
CA GLY A 13 21.80 -0.47 -5.06
C GLY A 13 20.38 0.06 -4.81
N GLY A 14 19.77 0.78 -5.76
CA GLY A 14 18.50 1.51 -5.56
C GLY A 14 17.23 0.84 -6.10
N ILE A 15 17.32 -0.34 -6.72
CA ILE A 15 16.20 -0.94 -7.47
C ILE A 15 15.40 -1.96 -6.64
N VAL A 16 15.93 -2.44 -5.51
CA VAL A 16 15.34 -3.59 -4.78
C VAL A 16 14.63 -3.19 -3.48
N ALA A 17 14.91 -1.99 -2.94
CA ALA A 17 14.04 -1.32 -1.97
C ALA A 17 12.65 -0.98 -2.57
N SER A 18 12.49 -1.10 -3.90
CA SER A 18 11.24 -0.82 -4.62
C SER A 18 10.14 -1.88 -4.42
N ARG A 19 10.46 -3.06 -3.85
CA ARG A 19 9.53 -4.20 -3.78
C ARG A 19 8.56 -4.14 -2.60
N PHE A 20 9.01 -3.58 -1.48
CA PHE A 20 8.10 -3.08 -0.44
C PHE A 20 7.51 -1.72 -0.86
N ALA A 21 8.27 -0.90 -1.61
CA ALA A 21 7.83 0.38 -2.16
C ALA A 21 6.71 0.31 -3.20
N GLN A 22 6.31 -0.84 -3.73
CA GLN A 22 5.18 -0.92 -4.66
C GLN A 22 3.85 -0.99 -3.91
N ARG A 23 3.81 -1.80 -2.83
CA ARG A 23 2.82 -1.64 -1.76
C ARG A 23 2.93 -0.23 -1.22
N GLU A 24 4.16 0.23 -0.96
CA GLU A 24 4.45 1.57 -0.45
C GLU A 24 4.21 2.72 -1.43
N ASN A 25 3.97 2.52 -2.74
CA ASN A 25 3.73 3.60 -3.71
C ASN A 25 2.22 3.79 -3.89
N LEU A 26 1.46 2.68 -3.88
CA LEU A 26 0.00 2.72 -3.70
C LEU A 26 -0.37 3.20 -2.29
N LEU A 27 0.37 2.74 -1.27
CA LEU A 27 0.32 3.28 0.09
C LEU A 27 0.85 4.73 0.14
N THR A 28 1.95 5.13 -0.50
CA THR A 28 2.47 6.52 -0.42
C THR A 28 1.50 7.49 -1.09
N ALA A 29 0.86 7.09 -2.19
CA ALA A 29 -0.25 7.86 -2.76
C ALA A 29 -1.47 7.92 -1.83
N ALA A 30 -1.78 6.85 -1.08
CA ALA A 30 -2.88 6.83 -0.09
C ALA A 30 -2.53 7.50 1.26
N ILE A 31 -1.27 7.47 1.66
CA ILE A 31 -0.69 7.99 2.90
C ILE A 31 -0.49 9.49 2.76
N THR A 32 0.06 9.96 1.63
CA THR A 32 0.19 11.40 1.35
C THR A 32 -1.19 12.07 1.28
N SER A 33 -2.24 11.34 0.89
CA SER A 33 -3.64 11.78 1.00
C SER A 33 -4.16 11.84 2.44
N ASN A 34 -3.67 10.98 3.34
CA ASN A 34 -4.13 10.85 4.73
C ASN A 34 -3.34 11.71 5.74
N LYS A 35 -2.23 12.33 5.34
CA LYS A 35 -1.37 13.18 6.20
C LYS A 35 -2.09 14.29 7.00
N GLN A 36 -3.30 14.70 6.59
CA GLN A 36 -4.05 15.76 7.27
C GLN A 36 -5.31 15.30 8.03
N CYS A 37 -5.78 14.06 7.84
CA CYS A 37 -6.91 13.53 8.65
C CYS A 37 -6.50 13.27 10.11
N TYR A 38 -5.22 12.97 10.36
CA TYR A 38 -4.69 12.68 11.71
C TYR A 38 -4.63 13.90 12.65
N LEU A 39 -4.82 15.12 12.17
CA LEU A 39 -4.72 16.34 12.99
C LEU A 39 -6.08 16.96 13.37
N SER A 40 -7.20 16.41 12.89
CA SER A 40 -8.52 17.07 13.02
C SER A 40 -9.59 16.16 13.62
N THR A 41 -9.37 15.58 14.80
CA THR A 41 -10.48 15.12 15.64
C THR A 41 -10.20 15.37 17.13
N ASN A 42 -10.73 16.50 17.64
CA ASN A 42 -11.37 16.67 18.96
C ASN A 42 -11.13 18.07 19.54
N THR A 43 -11.98 19.02 19.16
CA THR A 43 -12.24 20.25 19.93
C THR A 43 -13.74 20.44 20.12
N SER A 44 -14.37 19.50 20.82
CA SER A 44 -15.73 19.70 21.33
C SER A 44 -15.65 20.40 22.69
N THR A 45 -16.01 21.69 22.72
CA THR A 45 -16.11 22.52 23.92
C THR A 45 -17.33 22.12 24.73
N THR A 46 -17.14 21.22 25.69
CA THR A 46 -18.11 20.97 26.76
C THR A 46 -17.48 21.38 28.08
N THR A 47 -18.12 22.29 28.80
CA THR A 47 -17.70 22.76 30.13
C THR A 47 -17.80 21.62 31.16
N THR A 48 -16.72 20.88 31.35
CA THR A 48 -16.57 19.84 32.37
C THR A 48 -15.65 20.30 33.51
N PRO A 49 -15.81 19.73 34.73
CA PRO A 49 -14.96 20.00 35.89
C PRO A 49 -13.47 19.76 35.59
N PRO A 50 -12.55 20.36 36.36
CA PRO A 50 -11.11 20.32 36.10
C PRO A 50 -10.65 18.86 35.93
N PRO A 51 -9.93 18.55 34.84
CA PRO A 51 -9.50 17.19 34.57
C PRO A 51 -8.58 16.71 35.70
N PRO A 52 -8.67 15.43 36.11
CA PRO A 52 -7.65 14.84 36.96
C PRO A 52 -6.27 15.06 36.29
N PRO A 53 -5.19 15.20 37.09
CA PRO A 53 -3.86 15.38 36.54
C PRO A 53 -3.61 14.30 35.48
N PRO A 54 -3.10 14.69 34.28
CA PRO A 54 -2.91 13.73 33.21
C PRO A 54 -2.13 12.54 33.77
N PRO A 55 -2.60 11.30 33.54
CA PRO A 55 -1.87 10.13 34.00
C PRO A 55 -0.44 10.31 33.51
N GLN A 56 0.50 10.33 34.45
CA GLN A 56 1.91 10.54 34.15
C GLN A 56 2.23 9.57 33.03
N GLN A 57 2.44 10.10 31.81
CA GLN A 57 2.86 9.30 30.69
C GLN A 57 4.18 8.71 31.15
N GLN A 58 4.12 7.45 31.55
CA GLN A 58 5.26 6.67 31.98
C GLN A 58 6.22 6.79 30.81
N GLN A 59 7.23 7.65 30.95
CA GLN A 59 8.22 7.89 29.92
C GLN A 59 8.80 6.51 29.64
N ARG A 60 8.41 5.94 28.49
CA ARG A 60 9.01 4.68 28.07
C ARG A 60 10.50 4.99 27.98
N PRO A 61 11.37 4.23 28.66
CA PRO A 61 12.81 4.44 28.55
C PRO A 61 13.14 4.49 27.06
N ASN A 62 13.83 5.55 26.60
CA ASN A 62 14.13 5.88 25.20
C ASN A 62 14.35 4.61 24.36
N ALA A 63 13.26 4.07 23.81
CA ALA A 63 13.30 2.86 23.01
C ALA A 63 13.74 3.34 21.63
N HIS A 64 15.03 3.33 21.41
CA HIS A 64 15.57 3.61 20.09
C HIS A 64 15.07 2.52 19.13
N ALA A 65 14.65 2.93 17.93
CA ALA A 65 14.32 1.99 16.88
C ALA A 65 15.48 1.00 16.69
N PRO A 66 15.17 -0.29 16.46
CA PRO A 66 16.20 -1.29 16.25
C PRO A 66 17.04 -0.92 15.02
N THR A 67 18.33 -1.24 15.08
CA THR A 67 19.28 -0.93 14.00
C THR A 67 19.04 -1.81 12.76
N ALA A 68 18.48 -3.01 12.94
CA ALA A 68 18.11 -3.93 11.88
C ALA A 68 16.92 -4.82 12.28
N VAL A 69 16.19 -5.33 11.28
CA VAL A 69 15.13 -6.32 11.49
C VAL A 69 15.74 -7.72 11.50
N THR A 70 15.43 -8.52 12.51
CA THR A 70 15.78 -9.95 12.56
C THR A 70 14.66 -10.82 12.00
N ALA A 71 14.97 -12.08 11.65
CA ALA A 71 13.99 -13.06 11.18
C ALA A 71 12.83 -13.24 12.18
N ASP A 72 13.16 -13.47 13.46
CA ASP A 72 12.17 -13.62 14.52
C ASP A 72 11.25 -12.41 14.63
N MET A 73 11.81 -11.20 14.56
CA MET A 73 11.04 -9.97 14.63
C MET A 73 10.10 -9.82 13.43
N ALA A 74 10.58 -10.12 12.21
CA ALA A 74 9.78 -10.10 10.99
C ALA A 74 8.57 -11.05 11.07
N ILE A 75 8.83 -12.28 11.51
CA ILE A 75 7.80 -13.32 11.68
C ILE A 75 6.81 -12.92 12.77
N SER A 76 7.30 -12.45 13.93
CA SER A 76 6.45 -11.99 15.04
C SER A 76 5.55 -10.83 14.64
N ILE A 77 6.08 -9.78 14.02
CA ILE A 77 5.29 -8.61 13.58
C ILE A 77 4.18 -9.06 12.63
N THR A 78 4.50 -9.92 11.66
CA THR A 78 3.52 -10.39 10.66
C THR A 78 2.41 -11.24 11.30
N LYS A 79 2.76 -12.12 12.25
CA LYS A 79 1.80 -12.93 13.01
C LYS A 79 0.89 -12.06 13.88
N ILE A 80 1.45 -11.08 14.59
CA ILE A 80 0.68 -10.13 15.41
C ILE A 80 -0.27 -9.32 14.52
N LEU A 81 0.22 -8.83 13.37
CA LEU A 81 -0.61 -8.09 12.42
C LEU A 81 -1.82 -8.92 11.95
N LYS A 82 -1.60 -10.17 11.54
CA LYS A 82 -2.67 -11.10 11.17
C LYS A 82 -3.67 -11.32 12.31
N GLN A 83 -3.19 -11.39 13.56
CA GLN A 83 -4.05 -11.52 14.73
C GLN A 83 -4.92 -10.28 14.97
N TYR A 84 -4.37 -9.06 14.82
CA TYR A 84 -5.15 -7.82 14.94
C TYR A 84 -6.20 -7.68 13.84
N ILE A 85 -5.87 -8.07 12.60
CA ILE A 85 -6.79 -8.03 11.45
C ILE A 85 -7.94 -9.03 11.64
N THR A 86 -7.65 -10.21 12.19
CA THR A 86 -8.64 -11.29 12.34
C THR A 86 -9.51 -11.10 13.58
N ASN A 87 -8.92 -10.68 14.71
CA ASN A 87 -9.55 -10.74 16.03
C ASN A 87 -9.52 -9.41 16.81
N GLY A 88 -8.80 -8.40 16.33
CA GLY A 88 -8.54 -7.15 17.05
C GLY A 88 -9.51 -5.99 16.73
N LEU A 89 -9.11 -4.78 17.12
CA LEU A 89 -9.88 -3.56 16.81
C LEU A 89 -9.96 -3.31 15.30
N THR A 90 -8.89 -3.62 14.57
CA THR A 90 -8.81 -3.54 13.11
C THR A 90 -9.93 -4.36 12.47
N HIS A 91 -10.18 -5.58 12.96
CA HIS A 91 -11.27 -6.43 12.48
C HIS A 91 -12.62 -5.71 12.53
N LYS A 92 -12.96 -5.12 13.69
CA LYS A 92 -14.21 -4.39 13.88
C LYS A 92 -14.34 -3.21 12.90
N ARG A 93 -13.26 -2.43 12.74
CA ARG A 93 -13.23 -1.32 11.78
C ARG A 93 -13.42 -1.78 10.33
N LEU A 94 -12.80 -2.90 9.94
CA LEU A 94 -12.99 -3.46 8.59
C LEU A 94 -14.44 -3.91 8.35
N LEU A 95 -15.11 -4.46 9.38
CA LEU A 95 -16.54 -4.80 9.29
C LEU A 95 -17.43 -3.55 9.22
N GLU A 96 -17.07 -2.46 9.91
CA GLU A 96 -17.81 -1.19 9.80
C GLU A 96 -17.68 -0.60 8.40
N ILE A 97 -16.48 -0.65 7.80
CA ILE A 97 -16.24 -0.19 6.41
C ILE A 97 -17.06 -1.01 5.42
N SER A 98 -17.18 -2.33 5.64
CA SER A 98 -17.90 -3.21 4.71
C SER A 98 -19.42 -2.99 4.71
N GLN A 99 -19.96 -2.36 5.74
CA GLN A 99 -21.36 -1.95 5.83
C GLN A 99 -21.66 -0.66 5.06
N GLN A 100 -20.64 0.06 4.57
CA GLN A 100 -20.78 1.31 3.83
C GLN A 100 -20.95 1.11 2.32
N GLY A 101 -21.80 0.16 1.90
CA GLY A 101 -21.92 -0.24 0.49
C GLY A 101 -22.31 0.87 -0.50
N GLU A 102 -22.95 1.94 -0.03
CA GLU A 102 -23.30 3.12 -0.84
C GLU A 102 -22.16 4.13 -1.00
N VAL A 103 -21.11 4.01 -0.18
CA VAL A 103 -19.94 4.87 -0.24
C VAL A 103 -19.03 4.42 -1.39
N ASP A 104 -18.55 5.41 -2.15
CA ASP A 104 -17.62 5.19 -3.25
C ASP A 104 -16.41 4.33 -2.81
N ILE A 105 -16.05 3.38 -3.68
CA ILE A 105 -14.97 2.41 -3.44
C ILE A 105 -13.66 3.07 -3.02
N VAL A 106 -13.33 4.27 -3.52
CA VAL A 106 -12.09 4.97 -3.17
C VAL A 106 -12.10 5.38 -1.70
N PHE A 107 -13.22 5.87 -1.17
CA PHE A 107 -13.29 6.27 0.24
C PHE A 107 -13.27 5.05 1.18
N ARG A 108 -13.93 3.96 0.81
CA ARG A 108 -13.85 2.69 1.56
C ARG A 108 -12.42 2.13 1.53
N TRP A 109 -11.75 2.19 0.38
CA TRP A 109 -10.34 1.82 0.25
C TRP A 109 -9.45 2.68 1.15
N GLN A 110 -9.61 4.01 1.14
CA GLN A 110 -8.84 4.91 2.00
C GLN A 110 -9.05 4.60 3.49
N SER A 111 -10.30 4.37 3.91
CA SER A 111 -10.65 4.00 5.29
C SER A 111 -10.04 2.66 5.70
N MET A 112 -10.04 1.68 4.79
CA MET A 112 -9.38 0.39 4.98
C MET A 112 -7.87 0.56 5.15
N MET A 113 -7.23 1.37 4.31
CA MET A 113 -5.79 1.64 4.39
C MET A 113 -5.42 2.35 5.69
N GLU A 114 -6.22 3.30 6.15
CA GLU A 114 -6.03 3.99 7.43
C GLU A 114 -6.06 3.01 8.61
N SER A 115 -7.07 2.14 8.65
CA SER A 115 -7.20 1.09 9.68
C SER A 115 -6.00 0.13 9.67
N PHE A 116 -5.60 -0.31 8.47
CA PHE A 116 -4.49 -1.23 8.29
C PHE A 116 -3.14 -0.61 8.68
N LEU A 117 -2.87 0.63 8.28
CA LEU A 117 -1.62 1.34 8.60
C LEU A 117 -1.53 1.73 10.07
N SER A 118 -2.63 2.20 10.66
CA SER A 118 -2.70 2.47 12.10
C SER A 118 -2.34 1.23 12.92
N THR A 119 -2.82 0.06 12.47
CA THR A 119 -2.50 -1.22 13.10
C THR A 119 -1.01 -1.56 12.97
N GLN A 120 -0.42 -1.37 11.78
CA GLN A 120 1.02 -1.56 11.59
C GLN A 120 1.84 -0.63 12.47
N ALA A 121 1.54 0.68 12.46
CA ALA A 121 2.23 1.67 13.30
C ALA A 121 2.14 1.30 14.80
N HIS A 122 0.96 0.89 15.26
CA HIS A 122 0.75 0.46 16.64
C HIS A 122 1.61 -0.76 17.01
N ILE A 123 1.66 -1.77 16.15
CA ILE A 123 2.47 -2.97 16.38
C ILE A 123 3.95 -2.62 16.38
N LEU A 124 4.42 -1.86 15.38
CA LEU A 124 5.82 -1.44 15.25
C LEU A 124 6.30 -0.62 16.45
N ALA A 125 5.43 0.20 17.04
CA ALA A 125 5.72 0.90 18.29
C ALA A 125 6.01 -0.04 19.48
N GLY A 126 5.46 -1.26 19.46
CA GLY A 126 5.81 -2.32 20.42
C GLY A 126 7.23 -2.88 20.24
N PHE A 127 7.82 -2.70 19.05
CA PHE A 127 9.17 -3.12 18.70
C PHE A 127 10.19 -1.96 18.70
N GLY A 128 9.80 -0.78 19.21
CA GLY A 128 10.68 0.38 19.35
C GLY A 128 10.73 1.32 18.15
N TYR A 129 9.95 1.08 17.09
CA TYR A 129 9.81 2.05 15.99
C TYR A 129 8.87 3.20 16.39
N ASP A 130 8.95 4.31 15.66
CA ASP A 130 7.95 5.37 15.79
C ASP A 130 6.57 4.89 15.32
N ALA A 131 5.52 5.26 16.06
CA ALA A 131 4.13 5.03 15.67
C ALA A 131 3.67 6.00 14.57
N SER A 132 4.45 6.10 13.49
CA SER A 132 4.28 7.07 12.41
C SER A 132 4.59 6.45 11.05
N GLU A 133 4.30 7.19 9.98
CA GLU A 133 4.69 6.82 8.62
C GLU A 133 6.21 6.62 8.49
N ALA A 134 7.01 7.44 9.19
CA ALA A 134 8.46 7.31 9.18
C ALA A 134 8.93 5.99 9.81
N GLY A 135 8.27 5.54 10.90
CA GLY A 135 8.57 4.25 11.51
C GLY A 135 8.19 3.07 10.63
N ILE A 136 7.04 3.16 9.95
CA ILE A 136 6.62 2.16 8.93
C ILE A 136 7.65 2.09 7.80
N GLY A 137 8.05 3.25 7.25
CA GLY A 137 9.03 3.32 6.16
C GLY A 137 10.41 2.78 6.57
N LEU A 138 10.87 3.09 7.78
CA LEU A 138 12.13 2.55 8.31
C LEU A 138 12.08 1.02 8.44
N TYR A 139 11.01 0.48 9.02
CA TYR A 139 10.79 -0.96 9.10
C TYR A 139 10.75 -1.60 7.70
N GLY A 140 10.03 -1.00 6.74
CA GLY A 140 9.95 -1.47 5.37
C GLY A 140 11.32 -1.52 4.68
N ALA A 141 12.17 -0.49 4.87
CA ALA A 141 13.52 -0.46 4.35
C ALA A 141 14.41 -1.56 4.96
N GLN A 142 14.36 -1.74 6.28
CA GLN A 142 15.12 -2.79 6.98
C GLN A 142 14.63 -4.19 6.60
N MET A 143 13.32 -4.39 6.44
CA MET A 143 12.75 -5.64 5.93
C MET A 143 13.25 -5.93 4.51
N GLY A 144 13.27 -4.92 3.64
CA GLY A 144 13.80 -5.03 2.29
C GLY A 144 15.27 -5.47 2.29
N HIS A 145 16.08 -4.96 3.22
CA HIS A 145 17.46 -5.38 3.41
C HIS A 145 17.56 -6.83 3.92
N LEU A 146 16.78 -7.20 4.94
CA LEU A 146 16.74 -8.56 5.47
C LEU A 146 16.42 -9.59 4.37
N MET A 147 15.42 -9.32 3.54
CA MET A 147 15.02 -10.20 2.41
C MET A 147 16.12 -10.37 1.35
N GLN A 148 17.12 -9.49 1.31
CA GLN A 148 18.21 -9.51 0.33
C GLN A 148 19.55 -9.97 0.92
N SER A 149 19.67 -9.96 2.24
CA SER A 149 20.92 -10.26 2.97
C SER A 149 21.44 -11.68 2.74
N GLY A 150 20.54 -12.64 2.47
CA GLY A 150 20.84 -14.07 2.48
C GLY A 150 20.80 -14.70 3.88
N ASP A 151 20.44 -13.92 4.91
CA ASP A 151 20.38 -14.38 6.30
C ASP A 151 19.13 -15.24 6.60
N LEU A 152 18.14 -15.23 5.70
CA LEU A 152 16.91 -16.02 5.83
C LEU A 152 17.00 -17.33 5.05
N THR A 153 16.47 -18.39 5.65
CA THR A 153 16.20 -19.63 4.94
C THR A 153 15.07 -19.43 3.93
N SER A 154 15.03 -20.27 2.88
CA SER A 154 13.94 -20.22 1.89
C SER A 154 12.54 -20.41 2.53
N ALA A 155 12.46 -21.19 3.61
CA ALA A 155 11.22 -21.40 4.35
C ALA A 155 10.76 -20.14 5.11
N GLU A 156 11.69 -19.40 5.72
CA GLU A 156 11.37 -18.13 6.40
C GLU A 156 10.98 -17.03 5.41
N VAL A 157 11.67 -16.96 4.26
CA VAL A 157 11.28 -16.04 3.18
C VAL A 157 9.84 -16.32 2.74
N GLU A 158 9.51 -17.59 2.49
CA GLU A 158 8.15 -17.97 2.10
C GLU A 158 7.13 -17.71 3.21
N ASP A 159 7.42 -18.01 4.48
CA ASP A 159 6.51 -17.75 5.61
C ASP A 159 6.19 -16.26 5.76
N ILE A 160 7.21 -15.39 5.68
CA ILE A 160 7.03 -13.94 5.78
C ILE A 160 6.23 -13.41 4.59
N GLN A 161 6.55 -13.85 3.37
CA GLN A 161 5.84 -13.42 2.16
C GLN A 161 4.39 -13.91 2.15
N ALA A 162 4.17 -15.19 2.47
CA ALA A 162 2.84 -15.78 2.54
C ALA A 162 1.99 -15.11 3.63
N SER A 163 2.53 -14.95 4.83
CA SER A 163 1.80 -14.31 5.93
C SER A 163 1.48 -12.84 5.64
N THR A 164 2.38 -12.10 4.99
CA THR A 164 2.13 -10.71 4.59
C THR A 164 1.02 -10.63 3.53
N ARG A 165 1.07 -11.52 2.54
CA ARG A 165 0.07 -11.64 1.49
C ARG A 165 -1.30 -12.01 2.06
N ASP A 166 -1.36 -13.00 2.94
CA ASP A 166 -2.61 -13.45 3.57
C ASP A 166 -3.23 -12.35 4.42
N ALA A 167 -2.41 -11.62 5.18
CA ALA A 167 -2.87 -10.47 5.96
C ALA A 167 -3.48 -9.40 5.05
N TRP A 168 -2.84 -9.10 3.90
CA TRP A 168 -3.35 -8.16 2.91
C TRP A 168 -4.68 -8.62 2.29
N CYS A 169 -4.76 -9.87 1.84
CA CYS A 169 -5.99 -10.45 1.30
C CYS A 169 -7.11 -10.46 2.35
N THR A 170 -6.81 -10.74 3.62
CA THR A 170 -7.80 -10.71 4.70
C THR A 170 -8.35 -9.30 4.91
N VAL A 171 -7.49 -8.28 4.90
CA VAL A 171 -7.93 -6.87 5.03
C VAL A 171 -8.91 -6.50 3.92
N LEU A 172 -8.56 -6.84 2.67
CA LEU A 172 -9.40 -6.61 1.50
C LEU A 172 -10.74 -7.35 1.59
N GLN A 173 -10.69 -8.66 1.87
CA GLN A 173 -11.89 -9.48 1.98
C GLN A 173 -12.85 -8.95 3.05
N LYS A 174 -12.33 -8.56 4.23
CA LYS A 174 -13.17 -8.02 5.31
C LYS A 174 -13.74 -6.65 4.97
N ALA A 175 -12.94 -5.72 4.46
CA ALA A 175 -13.39 -4.37 4.12
C ALA A 175 -14.41 -4.33 2.98
N PHE A 176 -14.34 -5.28 2.05
CA PHE A 176 -15.19 -5.32 0.86
C PHE A 176 -16.22 -6.45 0.87
N ASN A 177 -16.42 -7.08 2.04
CA ASN A 177 -17.40 -8.15 2.26
C ASN A 177 -17.32 -9.28 1.22
N ILE A 178 -16.10 -9.76 0.97
CA ILE A 178 -15.84 -10.91 0.11
C ILE A 178 -15.70 -12.12 1.02
N SER A 179 -16.54 -13.13 0.79
CA SER A 179 -16.45 -14.39 1.52
C SER A 179 -15.23 -15.20 1.08
N GLU A 180 -14.75 -16.06 1.97
CA GLU A 180 -13.67 -17.02 1.63
C GLU A 180 -14.10 -17.91 0.45
N GLU A 181 -15.37 -18.30 0.38
CA GLU A 181 -15.91 -19.08 -0.73
C GLU A 181 -15.83 -18.33 -2.07
N GLU A 182 -16.25 -17.06 -2.12
CA GLU A 182 -16.10 -16.23 -3.32
C GLU A 182 -14.63 -16.07 -3.72
N PHE A 183 -13.74 -15.94 -2.73
CA PHE A 183 -12.30 -15.86 -2.98
C PHE A 183 -11.75 -17.17 -3.57
N GLN A 184 -12.09 -18.32 -2.99
CA GLN A 184 -11.63 -19.64 -3.46
C GLN A 184 -12.23 -20.06 -4.81
N ASN A 185 -13.49 -19.70 -5.06
CA ASN A 185 -14.19 -20.04 -6.30
C ASN A 185 -13.85 -19.10 -7.46
N SER A 186 -13.17 -17.98 -7.19
CA SER A 186 -12.67 -17.13 -8.27
C SER A 186 -11.60 -17.92 -9.06
N ASN A 187 -11.69 -17.93 -10.41
CA ASN A 187 -10.78 -18.59 -11.39
C ASN A 187 -9.33 -18.05 -11.39
N VAL A 188 -8.85 -17.73 -10.20
CA VAL A 188 -8.00 -16.60 -9.87
C VAL A 188 -7.00 -17.05 -8.81
N VAL A 189 -7.36 -18.04 -7.98
CA VAL A 189 -6.45 -18.63 -6.99
C VAL A 189 -5.16 -19.15 -7.63
N ASP A 190 -5.17 -19.64 -8.87
CA ASP A 190 -3.99 -20.22 -9.53
C ASP A 190 -3.48 -19.41 -10.73
N MET A 191 -3.49 -18.08 -10.63
CA MET A 191 -2.85 -17.24 -11.64
C MET A 191 -1.33 -17.46 -11.65
N ASP A 192 -0.77 -17.87 -12.79
CA ASP A 192 0.68 -17.96 -12.98
C ASP A 192 1.34 -16.57 -13.15
N ILE A 193 2.67 -16.54 -13.07
CA ILE A 193 3.45 -15.31 -13.17
C ILE A 193 3.40 -14.67 -14.57
N VAL A 194 3.24 -15.45 -15.64
CA VAL A 194 3.19 -14.94 -17.02
C VAL A 194 1.90 -14.14 -17.20
N LYS A 195 0.76 -14.73 -16.82
CA LYS A 195 -0.54 -14.08 -16.84
C LYS A 195 -0.56 -12.86 -15.93
N ALA A 196 0.05 -12.93 -14.75
CA ALA A 196 0.18 -11.78 -13.86
C ALA A 196 0.96 -10.61 -14.50
N ARG A 197 2.08 -10.90 -15.18
CA ARG A 197 2.85 -9.89 -15.92
C ARG A 197 2.06 -9.29 -17.07
N ASP A 198 1.33 -10.11 -17.83
CA ASP A 198 0.48 -9.64 -18.93
C ASP A 198 -0.63 -8.71 -18.44
N MET A 199 -1.29 -9.06 -17.33
CA MET A 199 -2.29 -8.19 -16.68
C MET A 199 -1.66 -6.87 -16.21
N MET A 200 -0.49 -6.91 -15.57
CA MET A 200 0.15 -5.69 -15.08
C MET A 200 0.71 -4.82 -16.18
N HIS A 201 1.14 -5.40 -17.29
CA HIS A 201 1.47 -4.68 -18.51
C HIS A 201 0.23 -3.96 -19.08
N LEU A 202 -0.93 -4.63 -19.11
CA LEU A 202 -2.19 -4.04 -19.56
C LEU A 202 -2.63 -2.88 -18.65
N VAL A 203 -2.57 -3.06 -17.33
CA VAL A 203 -2.81 -1.99 -16.34
C VAL A 203 -1.88 -0.81 -16.58
N SER A 204 -0.58 -1.06 -16.70
CA SER A 204 0.43 -0.02 -16.94
C SER A 204 0.17 0.73 -18.25
N SER A 205 -0.23 0.01 -19.30
CA SER A 205 -0.57 0.59 -20.60
C SER A 205 -1.82 1.47 -20.53
N ARG A 206 -2.85 1.03 -19.78
CA ARG A 206 -4.09 1.79 -19.62
C ARG A 206 -3.90 3.06 -18.79
N ILE A 207 -3.11 3.01 -17.72
CA ILE A 207 -2.75 4.20 -16.92
C ILE A 207 -2.06 5.26 -17.80
N GLN A 208 -1.23 4.81 -18.74
CA GLN A 208 -0.48 5.69 -19.64
C GLN A 208 -1.24 6.07 -20.92
N ALA A 209 -2.50 5.67 -21.06
CA ALA A 209 -3.31 6.01 -22.23
C ALA A 209 -3.53 7.54 -22.28
N PRO A 210 -3.45 8.18 -23.45
CA PRO A 210 -3.55 9.64 -23.57
C PRO A 210 -4.79 10.22 -22.89
N GLU A 211 -5.96 9.60 -23.09
CA GLU A 211 -7.23 10.03 -22.52
C GLU A 211 -7.28 9.94 -20.98
N VAL A 212 -6.53 9.00 -20.38
CA VAL A 212 -6.40 8.86 -18.93
C VAL A 212 -5.44 9.91 -18.38
N LEU A 213 -4.30 10.11 -19.05
CA LEU A 213 -3.32 11.13 -18.65
C LEU A 213 -3.89 12.55 -18.79
N GLU A 214 -4.75 12.81 -19.77
CA GLU A 214 -5.47 14.08 -19.90
C GLU A 214 -6.41 14.33 -18.71
N LYS A 215 -7.15 13.30 -18.26
CA LYS A 215 -7.95 13.39 -17.03
C LYS A 215 -7.08 13.65 -15.81
N MET A 216 -5.92 13.01 -15.70
CA MET A 216 -4.97 13.27 -14.61
C MET A 216 -4.38 14.68 -14.69
N ALA A 217 -4.12 15.21 -15.89
CA ALA A 217 -3.67 16.58 -16.07
C ALA A 217 -4.73 17.60 -15.63
N SER A 218 -6.02 17.28 -15.75
CA SER A 218 -7.11 18.18 -15.32
C SER A 218 -7.14 18.46 -13.82
N ILE A 219 -6.53 17.60 -13.00
CA ILE A 219 -6.46 17.76 -11.54
C ILE A 219 -5.16 18.44 -11.07
N LYS A 220 -4.28 18.82 -12.01
CA LYS A 220 -2.97 19.42 -11.72
C LYS A 220 -3.06 20.71 -10.91
N ASP A 221 -4.06 21.53 -11.21
CA ASP A 221 -4.23 22.87 -10.61
C ASP A 221 -5.01 22.82 -9.28
N MET A 222 -5.32 21.63 -8.75
CA MET A 222 -5.88 21.51 -7.39
C MET A 222 -4.83 21.92 -6.34
N GLU A 223 -5.20 22.87 -5.48
CA GLU A 223 -4.34 23.41 -4.41
C GLU A 223 -4.09 22.39 -3.30
N ALA A 224 -5.14 21.70 -2.85
CA ALA A 224 -5.06 20.76 -1.76
C ALA A 224 -4.51 19.40 -2.23
N LEU A 225 -3.28 19.08 -1.80
CA LEU A 225 -2.63 17.80 -2.11
C LEU A 225 -3.48 16.57 -1.74
N PRO A 226 -4.20 16.51 -0.60
CA PRO A 226 -5.09 15.40 -0.29
C PRO A 226 -6.24 15.22 -1.28
N GLU A 227 -6.86 16.31 -1.72
CA GLU A 227 -7.95 16.28 -2.68
C GLU A 227 -7.44 15.81 -4.05
N LYS A 228 -6.25 16.28 -4.44
CA LYS A 228 -5.55 15.84 -5.64
C LYS A 228 -5.23 14.35 -5.63
N HIS A 229 -4.73 13.81 -4.52
CA HIS A 229 -4.51 12.35 -4.38
C HIS A 229 -5.83 11.56 -4.48
N THR A 230 -6.89 12.04 -3.84
CA THR A 230 -8.21 11.40 -3.91
C THR A 230 -8.76 11.43 -5.33
N ALA A 231 -8.63 12.54 -6.04
CA ALA A 231 -9.05 12.67 -7.43
C ALA A 231 -8.25 11.74 -8.36
N LEU A 232 -6.93 11.65 -8.16
CA LEU A 232 -6.08 10.70 -8.90
C LEU A 232 -6.53 9.25 -8.67
N GLN A 233 -6.81 8.87 -7.42
CA GLN A 233 -7.30 7.53 -7.09
C GLN A 233 -8.65 7.24 -7.74
N LYS A 234 -9.56 8.22 -7.80
CA LYS A 234 -10.84 8.08 -8.51
C LYS A 234 -10.63 7.83 -10.00
N ILE A 235 -9.73 8.56 -10.66
CA ILE A 235 -9.41 8.33 -12.07
C ILE A 235 -8.84 6.92 -12.26
N LEU A 236 -7.90 6.51 -11.41
CA LEU A 236 -7.33 5.17 -11.49
C LEU A 236 -8.41 4.08 -11.32
N VAL A 237 -9.26 4.16 -10.29
CA VAL A 237 -10.25 3.11 -10.05
C VAL A 237 -11.35 3.14 -11.11
N HIS A 238 -11.96 4.29 -11.38
CA HIS A 238 -13.14 4.38 -12.23
C HIS A 238 -12.82 4.42 -13.72
N ASP A 239 -11.74 5.06 -14.15
CA ASP A 239 -11.41 5.18 -15.57
C ASP A 239 -10.45 4.10 -16.08
N VAL A 240 -9.53 3.62 -15.24
CA VAL A 240 -8.56 2.58 -15.66
C VAL A 240 -9.11 1.18 -15.41
N TYR A 241 -9.59 0.89 -14.19
CA TYR A 241 -10.01 -0.47 -13.83
C TYR A 241 -11.46 -0.78 -14.21
N LEU A 242 -12.40 0.05 -13.75
CA LEU A 242 -13.83 -0.16 -13.94
C LEU A 242 -14.35 0.39 -15.27
N GLY A 243 -13.62 1.32 -15.88
CA GLY A 243 -14.04 2.08 -17.06
C GLY A 243 -13.76 1.39 -18.41
N GLY A 244 -14.50 1.86 -19.43
CA GLY A 244 -14.37 1.39 -20.82
C GLY A 244 -15.21 0.14 -21.15
N THR A 245 -15.25 -0.19 -22.44
CA THR A 245 -16.03 -1.33 -22.97
C THR A 245 -15.17 -2.12 -23.96
N PRO A 246 -14.63 -3.31 -23.59
CA PRO A 246 -14.71 -3.94 -22.27
C PRO A 246 -13.84 -3.22 -21.23
N SER A 247 -14.25 -3.32 -19.95
CA SER A 247 -13.46 -2.84 -18.81
C SER A 247 -12.13 -3.57 -18.73
N LEU A 248 -11.14 -3.00 -18.03
CA LEU A 248 -9.87 -3.69 -17.81
C LEU A 248 -10.08 -4.98 -17.00
N LEU A 249 -10.96 -4.94 -15.99
CA LEU A 249 -11.31 -6.13 -15.22
C LEU A 249 -11.82 -7.26 -16.11
N GLN A 250 -12.75 -6.94 -17.01
CA GLN A 250 -13.31 -7.92 -17.94
C GLN A 250 -12.25 -8.49 -18.90
N GLN A 251 -11.33 -7.65 -19.39
CA GLN A 251 -10.19 -8.11 -20.20
C GLN A 251 -9.25 -9.04 -19.43
N CYS A 252 -9.12 -8.83 -18.11
CA CYS A 252 -8.34 -9.69 -17.23
C CYS A 252 -9.12 -10.93 -16.72
N GLY A 253 -10.39 -11.09 -17.11
CA GLY A 253 -11.24 -12.22 -16.71
C GLY A 253 -11.92 -12.06 -15.34
N PHE A 254 -12.02 -10.82 -14.84
CA PHE A 254 -12.77 -10.47 -13.63
C PHE A 254 -14.09 -9.81 -13.98
N GLU A 255 -15.06 -9.87 -13.06
CA GLU A 255 -16.31 -9.13 -13.20
C GLU A 255 -16.04 -7.61 -13.18
N THR A 256 -16.80 -6.83 -13.95
CA THR A 256 -16.78 -5.36 -13.89
C THR A 256 -17.55 -4.87 -12.66
N SER A 257 -17.01 -5.17 -11.48
CA SER A 257 -17.58 -4.81 -10.18
C SER A 257 -16.47 -4.44 -9.20
N GLU A 258 -16.84 -3.81 -8.10
CA GLU A 258 -15.93 -3.61 -6.96
C GLU A 258 -15.34 -4.94 -6.47
N LYS A 259 -16.16 -6.00 -6.40
CA LYS A 259 -15.69 -7.33 -6.02
C LYS A 259 -14.63 -7.83 -7.00
N GLY A 260 -14.87 -7.69 -8.31
CA GLY A 260 -13.89 -8.04 -9.34
C GLY A 260 -12.58 -7.27 -9.20
N TYR A 261 -12.64 -5.97 -8.88
CA TYR A 261 -11.47 -5.15 -8.60
C TYR A 261 -10.67 -5.70 -7.42
N VAL A 262 -11.34 -5.94 -6.29
CA VAL A 262 -10.69 -6.41 -5.06
C VAL A 262 -10.11 -7.83 -5.24
N LEU A 263 -10.83 -8.73 -5.91
CA LEU A 263 -10.34 -10.05 -6.25
C LEU A 263 -9.06 -9.96 -7.08
N MET A 264 -9.04 -9.12 -8.12
CA MET A 264 -7.84 -8.90 -8.93
C MET A 264 -6.66 -8.39 -8.08
N GLN A 265 -6.88 -7.45 -7.15
CA GLN A 265 -5.84 -6.98 -6.22
C GLN A 265 -5.28 -8.12 -5.34
N CYS A 266 -6.15 -8.95 -4.77
CA CYS A 266 -5.73 -10.12 -4.00
C CYS A 266 -4.92 -11.11 -4.85
N THR A 267 -5.31 -11.29 -6.11
CA THR A 267 -4.64 -12.19 -7.05
C THR A 267 -3.21 -11.77 -7.33
N LEU A 268 -3.06 -10.49 -7.71
CA LEU A 268 -1.79 -9.92 -8.10
C LEU A 268 -0.82 -9.82 -6.92
N SER A 269 -1.33 -9.80 -5.69
CA SER A 269 -0.49 -9.80 -4.48
C SER A 269 0.43 -11.03 -4.36
N LYS A 270 0.08 -12.16 -5.01
CA LYS A 270 0.95 -13.35 -5.10
C LYS A 270 2.25 -13.08 -5.85
N HIS A 271 2.20 -12.17 -6.82
CA HIS A 271 3.29 -11.87 -7.75
C HIS A 271 3.90 -10.48 -7.54
N GLN A 272 3.53 -9.78 -6.46
CA GLN A 272 3.97 -8.41 -6.20
C GLN A 272 5.49 -8.25 -6.05
N ASN A 273 6.20 -9.33 -5.72
CA ASN A 273 7.66 -9.32 -5.59
C ASN A 273 8.37 -9.49 -6.95
N ASP A 274 7.62 -9.70 -8.03
CA ASP A 274 8.19 -9.84 -9.37
C ASP A 274 8.76 -8.51 -9.88
N PRO A 275 10.05 -8.48 -10.31
CA PRO A 275 10.69 -7.24 -10.73
C PRO A 275 10.04 -6.56 -11.94
N LEU A 276 9.46 -7.35 -12.85
CA LEU A 276 8.85 -6.81 -14.08
C LEU A 276 7.50 -6.18 -13.76
N ILE A 277 6.69 -6.82 -12.90
CA ILE A 277 5.47 -6.22 -12.34
C ILE A 277 5.80 -4.90 -11.62
N ALA A 278 6.88 -4.85 -10.83
CA ALA A 278 7.33 -3.62 -10.18
C ALA A 278 7.70 -2.52 -11.17
N GLN A 279 8.40 -2.86 -12.24
CA GLN A 279 8.75 -1.91 -13.30
C GLN A 279 7.51 -1.34 -14.00
N TYR A 280 6.54 -2.19 -14.35
CA TYR A 280 5.31 -1.77 -15.02
C TYR A 280 4.50 -0.79 -14.19
N VAL A 281 4.28 -1.09 -12.91
CA VAL A 281 3.52 -0.19 -12.01
C VAL A 281 4.31 1.06 -11.69
N GLY A 282 5.59 0.92 -11.36
CA GLY A 282 6.44 2.07 -11.02
C GLY A 282 6.49 3.09 -12.15
N GLY A 283 6.74 2.64 -13.38
CA GLY A 283 6.78 3.51 -14.56
C GLY A 283 5.44 4.20 -14.83
N ALA A 284 4.34 3.45 -14.80
CA ALA A 284 3.01 4.01 -15.03
C ALA A 284 2.57 5.00 -13.94
N MET A 285 2.84 4.68 -12.67
CA MET A 285 2.45 5.53 -11.55
C MET A 285 3.26 6.82 -11.51
N MET A 286 4.56 6.77 -11.83
CA MET A 286 5.36 8.00 -11.98
C MET A 286 4.77 8.92 -13.04
N ARG A 287 4.40 8.38 -14.22
CA ARG A 287 3.73 9.16 -15.27
C ARG A 287 2.39 9.74 -14.82
N ALA A 288 1.60 8.96 -14.10
CA ALA A 288 0.30 9.38 -13.57
C ALA A 288 0.46 10.54 -12.56
N MET A 289 1.41 10.41 -11.63
CA MET A 289 1.71 11.46 -10.64
C MET A 289 2.27 12.73 -11.29
N GLU A 290 3.18 12.59 -12.26
CA GLU A 290 3.71 13.71 -13.05
C GLU A 290 2.59 14.45 -13.80
N ALA A 291 1.69 13.71 -14.46
CA ALA A 291 0.53 14.29 -15.14
C ALA A 291 -0.37 15.05 -14.15
N ALA A 292 -0.62 14.47 -12.98
CA ALA A 292 -1.42 15.09 -11.92
C ALA A 292 -0.71 16.23 -11.16
N GLY A 293 0.55 16.55 -11.48
CA GLY A 293 1.34 17.55 -10.75
C GLY A 293 1.58 17.19 -9.28
N ILE A 294 1.66 15.90 -8.98
CA ILE A 294 2.03 15.40 -7.65
C ILE A 294 3.55 15.19 -7.63
N PRO A 295 4.29 15.75 -6.65
CA PRO A 295 5.73 15.57 -6.56
C PRO A 295 6.13 14.10 -6.50
N THR A 296 7.07 13.69 -7.35
CA THR A 296 7.64 12.34 -7.37
C THR A 296 9.04 12.35 -6.74
N PRO A 297 9.50 11.22 -6.14
CA PRO A 297 10.85 11.11 -5.62
C PRO A 297 11.89 11.40 -6.71
N GLY A 298 12.69 12.46 -6.52
CA GLY A 298 13.70 12.90 -7.50
C GLY A 298 13.25 14.03 -8.43
N SER A 299 11.97 14.43 -8.41
CA SER A 299 11.55 15.69 -9.02
C SER A 299 12.05 16.87 -8.19
N ALA A 300 12.65 17.87 -8.84
CA ALA A 300 13.04 19.11 -8.15
C ALA A 300 11.77 19.80 -7.62
N PRO A 301 11.81 20.41 -6.41
CA PRO A 301 10.66 21.16 -5.92
C PRO A 301 10.27 22.23 -6.94
N PRO A 302 8.96 22.45 -7.18
CA PRO A 302 8.51 23.52 -8.06
C PRO A 302 9.11 24.84 -7.56
N LYS A 303 9.72 25.59 -8.50
CA LYS A 303 10.31 26.89 -8.24
C LYS A 303 9.25 27.94 -7.93
#